data_AF-A0A959TC32-F1
#
_entry.id   AF-A0A959TC32-F1
#
_cell.length_a   1.000
_cell.length_b   1.000
_cell.length_c   1.000
_cell.angle_alpha   90.00
_cell.angle_beta   90.00
_cell.angle_gamma   90.00
#
_symmetry.space_group_name_H-M   'P 1'
#
loop_
_entity.id
_entity.type
_entity.pdbx_description
1 polymer ?
#
loop_
_entity_poly.entity_id
_entity_poly.type
_entity_poly.pdbx_seq_one_letter_code
_entity_poly.pdbx_strand_id
1 'polypeptide(L)'
;SIGQNAPIYLWNGHSLVGDPVPGGLVDLIGICSQYDTGNPPVGGYQVLPRGSGDLVPSTTINLTSGVEQQAITPDGFTLSWSTNLAGSSEVAWGPTPALGSFAGSGTPAIAHSVALTGLGPAAFVHARAFSVLG
;
A
#
# COMPACT_ATOMS: atom_id res chain seq x y z
N SER A 1 -19.90 -3.35 -5.86
CA SER A 1 -19.97 -4.63 -6.58
C SER A 1 -19.07 -5.61 -5.85
N ILE A 2 -19.51 -6.85 -5.66
CA ILE A 2 -18.70 -7.89 -5.02
C ILE A 2 -17.76 -8.49 -6.08
N GLY A 3 -16.45 -8.37 -5.87
CA GLY A 3 -15.44 -8.93 -6.77
C GLY A 3 -15.55 -10.46 -6.82
N GLN A 4 -15.44 -11.04 -8.02
CA GLN A 4 -15.35 -12.49 -8.20
C GLN A 4 -13.88 -12.90 -8.27
N ASN A 5 -13.53 -14.04 -7.65
CA ASN A 5 -12.21 -14.65 -7.76
C ASN A 5 -12.10 -15.30 -9.14
N ALA A 6 -11.17 -14.84 -9.98
CA ALA A 6 -10.87 -15.44 -11.28
C ALA A 6 -9.47 -16.08 -11.24
N PRO A 7 -9.32 -17.35 -11.64
CA PRO A 7 -8.00 -17.97 -11.78
C PRO A 7 -7.22 -17.29 -12.91
N ILE A 8 -5.92 -17.05 -12.69
CA ILE A 8 -4.98 -16.61 -13.74
C ILE A 8 -4.28 -17.86 -14.28
N TYR A 9 -4.42 -18.14 -15.57
CA TYR A 9 -3.74 -19.26 -16.23
C TYR A 9 -2.63 -18.75 -17.16
N LEU A 10 -1.43 -19.31 -17.00
CA LEU A 10 -0.25 -19.07 -17.84
C LEU A 10 0.01 -20.32 -18.67
N TRP A 11 -0.01 -20.22 -20.00
CA TRP A 11 0.27 -21.37 -20.87
C TRP A 11 1.78 -21.69 -20.89
N ASN A 12 2.13 -22.98 -21.02
CA ASN A 12 3.50 -23.44 -21.11
C ASN A 12 4.13 -22.93 -22.42
N GLY A 13 5.09 -22.00 -22.32
CA GLY A 13 5.64 -21.24 -23.45
C GLY A 13 5.31 -19.74 -23.45
N HIS A 14 4.50 -19.27 -22.49
CA HIS A 14 4.24 -17.84 -22.31
C HIS A 14 5.47 -17.12 -21.76
N SER A 15 5.74 -15.89 -22.20
CA SER A 15 6.96 -15.16 -21.85
C SER A 15 7.12 -14.85 -20.36
N LEU A 16 6.03 -14.93 -19.59
CA LEU A 16 6.04 -14.81 -18.12
C LEU A 16 6.48 -16.10 -17.40
N VAL A 17 6.54 -17.24 -18.09
CA VAL A 17 7.00 -18.50 -17.53
C VAL A 17 8.53 -18.45 -17.45
N GLY A 18 9.06 -18.32 -16.23
CA GLY A 18 10.50 -18.24 -15.97
C GLY A 18 11.01 -16.83 -15.64
N ASP A 19 10.18 -15.80 -15.83
CA ASP A 19 10.48 -14.45 -15.33
C ASP A 19 10.28 -14.39 -13.81
N PRO A 20 11.08 -13.60 -13.08
CA PRO A 20 10.89 -13.42 -11.65
C PRO A 20 9.50 -12.84 -11.37
N VAL A 21 8.77 -13.50 -10.47
CA VAL A 21 7.50 -12.97 -9.96
C VAL A 21 7.79 -11.63 -9.28
N PRO A 22 7.02 -10.57 -9.58
CA PRO A 22 7.16 -9.30 -8.89
C PRO A 22 7.02 -9.51 -7.37
N GLY A 23 8.02 -9.09 -6.60
CA GLY A 23 8.05 -9.29 -5.14
C GLY A 23 7.09 -8.39 -4.36
N GLY A 24 6.24 -7.62 -5.04
CA GLY A 24 5.33 -6.63 -4.45
C GLY A 24 4.02 -6.53 -5.23
N LEU A 25 3.14 -5.60 -4.80
CA LEU A 25 1.86 -5.37 -5.48
C LEU A 25 2.07 -4.94 -6.92
N VAL A 26 1.26 -5.49 -7.81
CA VAL A 26 1.24 -5.13 -9.24
C VAL A 26 -0.18 -4.86 -9.69
N ASP A 27 -0.30 -3.93 -10.63
CA ASP A 27 -1.50 -3.79 -11.45
C ASP A 27 -1.42 -4.78 -12.61
N LEU A 28 -2.47 -5.57 -12.79
CA LEU A 28 -2.56 -6.58 -13.83
C LEU A 28 -3.39 -6.07 -15.00
N ILE A 29 -2.78 -6.04 -16.19
CA ILE A 29 -3.48 -5.77 -17.44
C ILE A 29 -3.62 -7.09 -18.19
N GLY A 30 -4.79 -7.38 -18.74
CA GLY A 30 -4.97 -8.60 -19.52
C GLY A 30 -6.28 -8.62 -20.27
N ILE A 31 -6.38 -9.56 -21.20
CA ILE A 31 -7.61 -9.79 -21.97
C ILE A 31 -8.55 -10.63 -21.10
N CYS A 32 -9.78 -10.18 -20.91
CA CYS A 32 -10.80 -10.99 -20.26
C CYS A 32 -11.47 -11.93 -21.28
N SER A 33 -11.57 -13.21 -20.97
CA SER A 33 -12.31 -14.20 -21.77
C SER A 33 -13.21 -15.05 -20.88
N GLN A 34 -14.31 -15.56 -21.44
CA GLN A 34 -15.18 -16.52 -20.77
C GLN A 34 -14.92 -17.94 -21.32
N TYR A 35 -14.60 -18.87 -20.43
CA TYR A 35 -14.55 -20.31 -20.67
C TYR A 35 -15.68 -20.98 -19.87
N ASP A 36 -16.92 -20.78 -20.30
CA ASP A 36 -18.09 -21.51 -19.79
C ASP A 36 -18.88 -22.03 -20.99
N THR A 37 -19.08 -23.35 -21.04
CA THR A 37 -19.84 -24.02 -22.10
C THR A 37 -21.32 -24.24 -21.73
N GLY A 38 -21.74 -23.80 -20.54
CA GLY A 38 -23.12 -23.86 -20.07
C GLY A 38 -24.02 -22.77 -20.67
N ASN A 39 -25.34 -23.02 -20.70
CA ASN A 39 -26.33 -22.06 -21.19
C ASN A 39 -27.48 -21.87 -20.16
N PRO A 40 -27.69 -20.65 -19.61
CA PRO A 40 -26.87 -19.46 -19.82
C PRO A 40 -25.48 -19.62 -19.16
N PRO A 41 -24.43 -19.00 -19.70
CA PRO A 41 -23.11 -19.07 -19.10
C PRO A 41 -23.09 -18.21 -17.83
N VAL A 42 -22.79 -18.82 -16.68
CA VAL A 42 -22.82 -18.17 -15.35
C VAL A 42 -21.41 -18.10 -14.72
N GLY A 43 -20.36 -18.55 -15.42
CA GLY A 43 -18.99 -18.54 -14.89
C GLY A 43 -17.89 -18.47 -15.96
N GLY A 44 -16.70 -18.97 -15.63
CA GLY A 44 -15.60 -19.18 -16.58
C GLY A 44 -14.74 -17.97 -16.94
N TYR A 45 -14.92 -16.82 -16.29
CA TYR A 45 -14.12 -15.64 -16.62
C TYR A 45 -12.66 -15.79 -16.19
N GLN A 46 -11.76 -15.51 -17.13
CA GLN A 46 -10.31 -15.49 -16.92
C GLN A 46 -9.72 -14.18 -17.46
N VAL A 47 -8.69 -13.68 -16.77
CA VAL A 47 -7.78 -12.64 -17.28
C VAL A 47 -6.53 -13.32 -17.87
N LEU A 48 -6.16 -12.94 -19.09
CA LEU A 48 -4.97 -13.42 -19.82
C LEU A 48 -3.98 -12.27 -20.02
N PRO A 49 -2.90 -12.19 -19.22
CA PRO A 49 -1.78 -11.28 -19.47
C PRO A 49 -1.05 -11.72 -20.75
N ARG A 50 -0.54 -10.77 -21.53
CA ARG A 50 0.13 -11.00 -22.82
C ARG A 50 1.65 -11.08 -22.72
N GLY A 51 2.23 -10.68 -21.59
CA GLY A 51 3.68 -10.66 -21.34
C GLY A 51 4.07 -9.91 -20.07
N SER A 52 5.37 -9.69 -19.84
CA SER A 52 5.90 -9.01 -18.64
C SER A 52 5.46 -7.55 -18.50
N GLY A 53 5.20 -6.85 -19.61
CA GLY A 53 4.66 -5.48 -19.59
C GLY A 53 3.21 -5.36 -19.10
N ASP A 54 2.51 -6.48 -18.93
CA ASP A 54 1.14 -6.52 -18.39
C ASP A 54 1.13 -6.66 -16.85
N LEU A 55 2.31 -6.81 -16.22
CA LEU A 55 2.53 -6.72 -14.77
C LEU A 55 3.20 -5.39 -14.46
N VAL A 56 2.42 -4.38 -14.06
CA VAL A 56 2.96 -3.04 -13.77
C VAL A 56 3.20 -2.94 -12.26
N PRO A 57 4.45 -2.76 -11.79
CA PRO A 57 4.72 -2.55 -10.37
C PRO A 57 3.94 -1.34 -9.85
N SER A 58 3.24 -1.51 -8.73
CA SER A 58 2.57 -0.38 -8.09
C SER A 58 3.65 0.57 -7.55
N THR A 59 3.62 1.82 -7.99
CA THR A 59 4.59 2.86 -7.54
C THR A 59 3.95 3.87 -6.59
N THR A 60 2.68 3.68 -6.23
CA THR A 60 1.92 4.62 -5.41
C THR A 60 1.71 4.03 -4.02
N ILE A 61 2.23 4.74 -3.01
CA ILE A 61 1.98 4.43 -1.61
C ILE A 61 0.56 4.90 -1.25
N ASN A 62 -0.26 3.96 -0.79
CA ASN A 62 -1.58 4.19 -0.25
C ASN A 62 -1.63 3.77 1.21
N LEU A 63 -2.26 4.58 2.06
CA LEU A 63 -2.57 4.20 3.42
C LEU A 63 -3.60 3.07 3.41
N THR A 64 -3.28 1.96 4.07
CA THR A 64 -4.18 0.81 4.24
C THR A 64 -4.86 0.83 5.61
N SER A 65 -4.43 1.72 6.51
CA SER A 65 -5.07 2.03 7.79
C SER A 65 -5.22 3.53 7.98
N GLY A 66 -6.07 3.93 8.93
CA GLY A 66 -6.00 5.28 9.49
C GLY A 66 -4.68 5.52 10.23
N VAL A 67 -4.37 6.79 10.48
CA VAL A 67 -3.28 7.18 11.38
C VAL A 67 -3.83 7.14 12.80
N GLU A 68 -3.33 6.23 13.61
CA GLU A 68 -3.76 6.04 15.00
C GLU A 68 -2.76 6.64 15.98
N GLN A 69 -3.28 7.29 17.02
CA GLN A 69 -2.49 7.81 18.13
C GLN A 69 -2.48 6.80 19.29
N GLN A 70 -1.28 6.50 19.80
CA GLN A 70 -1.07 5.54 20.88
C GLN A 70 0.02 6.02 21.86
N ALA A 71 0.23 5.28 22.95
CA ALA A 71 1.30 5.52 23.93
C ALA A 71 1.41 6.98 24.39
N ILE A 72 0.27 7.59 24.75
CA ILE A 72 0.20 9.00 25.11
C ILE A 72 0.85 9.22 26.48
N THR A 73 1.81 10.14 26.53
CA THR A 73 2.45 10.63 27.75
C THR A 73 2.17 12.13 27.92
N PRO A 74 2.48 12.74 29.07
CA PRO A 74 2.34 14.19 29.22
C PRO A 74 3.13 15.01 28.21
N ASP A 75 4.21 14.46 27.65
CA ASP A 75 5.17 15.12 26.78
C ASP A 75 5.29 14.48 25.38
N GLY A 76 4.35 13.62 25.00
CA GLY A 76 4.49 12.87 23.76
C GLY A 76 3.37 11.88 23.45
N PHE A 77 3.46 11.29 22.27
CA PHE A 77 2.64 10.18 21.81
C PHE A 77 3.28 9.52 20.58
N THR A 78 2.78 8.34 20.23
CA THR A 78 3.20 7.61 19.02
C THR A 78 2.09 7.64 17.98
N LEU A 79 2.46 7.83 16.71
CA LEU A 79 1.57 7.64 15.57
C LEU A 79 1.91 6.34 14.86
N SER A 80 0.89 5.54 14.57
CA SER A 80 1.01 4.28 13.83
C SER A 80 0.07 4.25 12.63
N TRP A 81 0.58 3.77 11.50
CA TRP A 81 -0.20 3.56 10.27
C TRP A 81 0.42 2.44 9.43
N SER A 82 -0.33 1.95 8.44
CA SER A 82 0.14 0.95 7.49
C SER A 82 -0.04 1.43 6.05
N THR A 83 0.81 0.94 5.16
CA THR A 83 0.77 1.21 3.72
C THR A 83 0.71 -0.08 2.91
N ASN A 84 0.33 0.05 1.64
CA ASN A 84 0.33 -1.06 0.68
C ASN A 84 1.74 -1.42 0.16
N LEU A 85 2.71 -0.52 0.29
CA LEU A 85 4.08 -0.64 -0.20
C LEU A 85 5.08 -0.12 0.84
N ALA A 86 6.28 -0.72 0.86
CA ALA A 86 7.33 -0.29 1.77
C ALA A 86 7.79 1.15 1.46
N GLY A 87 7.77 2.02 2.46
CA GLY A 87 8.20 3.41 2.34
C GLY A 87 8.76 3.97 3.64
N SER A 88 9.20 5.23 3.62
CA SER A 88 9.66 5.94 4.82
C SER A 88 8.57 6.03 5.89
N SER A 89 8.98 6.15 7.15
CA SER A 89 8.08 6.33 8.30
C SER A 89 8.29 7.73 8.84
N GLU A 90 7.53 8.72 8.37
CA GLU A 90 7.79 10.13 8.67
C GLU A 90 6.52 10.86 9.14
N VAL A 91 6.70 11.82 10.04
CA VAL A 91 5.64 12.68 10.55
C VAL A 91 6.11 14.12 10.52
N ALA A 92 5.38 14.97 9.79
CA ALA A 92 5.51 16.42 9.86
C ALA A 92 4.59 16.94 10.97
N TRP A 93 5.09 17.75 11.88
CA TRP A 93 4.33 18.21 13.04
C TRP A 93 4.66 19.65 13.45
N GLY A 94 3.79 20.23 14.25
CA GLY A 94 3.99 21.57 14.82
C GLY A 94 2.79 22.06 15.65
N PRO A 95 2.93 23.19 16.36
CA PRO A 95 1.84 23.77 17.15
C PRO A 95 0.72 24.35 16.27
N THR A 96 0.98 24.59 14.99
CA THR A 96 0.01 25.13 14.03
C THR A 96 -0.12 24.22 12.80
N PRO A 97 -1.21 24.33 12.01
CA PRO A 97 -1.38 23.55 10.77
C PRO A 97 -0.31 23.80 9.70
N ALA A 98 0.50 24.86 9.83
CA ALA A 98 1.61 25.10 8.90
C ALA A 98 2.68 24.00 8.98
N LEU A 99 2.75 23.27 10.10
CA LEU A 99 3.80 22.31 10.44
C LEU A 99 5.20 22.95 10.38
N GLY A 100 6.25 22.25 10.78
CA GLY A 100 7.61 22.79 10.72
C GLY A 100 8.70 21.90 11.29
N SER A 101 8.31 20.91 12.09
CA SER A 101 9.19 19.88 12.60
C SER A 101 8.94 18.56 11.88
N PHE A 102 9.96 17.71 11.84
CA PHE A 102 9.88 16.35 11.29
C PHE A 102 10.41 15.34 12.29
N ALA A 103 9.80 14.16 12.32
CA ALA A 103 10.25 13.02 13.10
C ALA A 103 10.07 11.74 12.28
N GLY A 104 10.87 10.72 12.57
CA GLY A 104 10.76 9.41 11.92
C GLY A 104 12.08 8.92 11.33
N SER A 105 11.98 8.01 10.35
CA SER A 105 13.13 7.41 9.67
C SER A 105 12.84 7.15 8.20
N GLY A 106 13.88 7.21 7.36
CA GLY A 106 13.81 6.82 5.95
C GLY A 106 13.85 5.31 5.71
N THR A 107 13.90 4.48 6.77
CA THR A 107 13.95 3.02 6.62
C THR A 107 12.61 2.51 6.04
N PRO A 108 12.64 1.78 4.91
CA PRO A 108 11.43 1.26 4.29
C PRO A 108 10.69 0.27 5.20
N ALA A 109 9.41 0.53 5.44
CA ALA A 109 8.51 -0.35 6.18
C ALA A 109 7.09 -0.30 5.59
N ILE A 110 6.28 -1.31 5.88
CA ILE A 110 4.83 -1.34 5.56
C ILE A 110 3.95 -1.09 6.79
N ALA A 111 4.54 -1.28 7.97
CA ALA A 111 3.96 -0.95 9.26
C ALA A 111 4.84 0.14 9.88
N HIS A 112 4.26 1.31 10.08
CA HIS A 112 4.97 2.50 10.48
C HIS A 112 4.66 2.84 11.94
N SER A 113 5.67 3.35 12.64
CA SER A 113 5.55 3.82 14.02
C SER A 113 6.53 4.96 14.23
N VAL A 114 6.01 6.13 14.61
CA VAL A 114 6.81 7.34 14.87
C VAL A 114 6.39 7.94 16.19
N ALA A 115 7.34 8.01 17.14
CA ALA A 115 7.16 8.69 18.41
C ALA A 115 7.45 10.19 18.26
N LEU A 116 6.51 11.02 18.71
CA LEU A 116 6.71 12.44 18.95
C LEU A 116 6.96 12.66 20.44
N THR A 117 8.09 13.26 20.77
CA THR A 117 8.53 13.49 22.16
C THR A 117 8.93 14.94 22.37
N GLY A 118 9.07 15.35 23.63
CA GLY A 118 9.44 16.73 23.98
C GLY A 118 8.34 17.74 23.70
N LEU A 119 7.08 17.29 23.61
CA LEU A 119 5.92 18.16 23.55
C LEU A 119 5.69 18.80 24.93
N GLY A 120 5.27 20.06 24.95
CA GLY A 120 4.86 20.68 26.21
C GLY A 120 3.59 20.01 26.77
N PRO A 121 3.46 19.86 28.10
CA PRO A 121 2.26 19.28 28.69
C PRO A 121 1.00 20.05 28.32
N ALA A 122 -0.06 19.31 27.99
CA ALA A 122 -1.35 19.84 27.53
C ALA A 122 -1.27 20.76 26.28
N ALA A 123 -0.23 20.62 25.45
CA ALA A 123 -0.12 21.34 24.20
C ALA A 123 -0.97 20.69 23.09
N PHE A 124 -1.69 21.50 22.32
CA PHE A 124 -2.28 21.07 21.06
C PHE A 124 -1.21 21.03 19.97
N VAL A 125 -1.10 19.89 19.29
CA VAL A 125 -0.14 19.67 18.21
C VAL A 125 -0.88 19.19 16.97
N HIS A 126 -0.48 19.71 15.82
CA HIS A 126 -0.90 19.23 14.52
C HIS A 126 0.18 18.28 13.99
N ALA A 127 -0.24 17.13 13.47
CA ALA A 127 0.66 16.13 12.91
C ALA A 127 0.10 15.57 11.61
N ARG A 128 0.99 15.29 10.66
CA ARG A 128 0.70 14.67 9.37
C ARG A 128 1.70 13.56 9.13
N ALA A 129 1.25 12.31 9.20
CA ALA A 129 2.03 11.17 8.78
C ALA A 129 2.15 11.12 7.25
N PHE A 130 3.31 10.72 6.75
CA PHE A 130 3.55 10.51 5.33
C PHE A 130 4.64 9.45 5.14
N SER A 131 4.64 8.85 3.95
CA SER A 131 5.57 7.80 3.55
C SER A 131 5.99 8.03 2.11
N VAL A 132 7.29 7.96 1.85
CA VAL A 132 7.89 8.14 0.53
C VAL A 132 8.52 6.81 0.10
N LEU A 133 8.34 6.46 -1.18
CA LEU A 133 8.99 5.29 -1.75
C LEU A 133 10.50 5.56 -1.86
N GLY A 134 11.31 4.63 -1.39
CA GLY A 134 12.79 4.73 -1.41
C GLY A 134 13.41 4.42 -2.76
#